data_AF-A0A3C1WC75-F1
#
_entry.id   AF-A0A3C1WC75-F1
#
_cell.length_a   1.000
_cell.length_b   1.000
_cell.length_c   1.000
_cell.angle_alpha   90.00
_cell.angle_beta   90.00
_cell.angle_gamma   90.00
#
_symmetry.space_group_name_H-M   'P 1'
#
loop_
_entity.id
_entity.type
_entity.pdbx_description
1 polymer ?
#
loop_
_entity_poly.entity_id
_entity_poly.type
_entity_poly.pdbx_seq_one_letter_code
_entity_poly.pdbx_strand_id
1 'polypeptide(L)'
;LNMPYMPGTGEVFVICAALIGAGLGFLWFNTYPAEIFMGDVGSLSLGAILAVIAIIIRQEILLFIMGGVFVAETLSVIIQVGWYKR
;
A
#
# COMPACT_ATOMS: atom_id res chain seq x y z
N LEU A 1 -19.64 -16.93 -0.34
CA LEU A 1 -19.31 -15.49 -0.43
C LEU A 1 -19.90 -14.95 -1.73
N ASN A 2 -20.90 -14.06 -1.66
CA ASN A 2 -21.37 -13.31 -2.84
C ASN A 2 -20.46 -12.10 -3.03
N MET A 3 -19.28 -12.31 -3.62
CA MET A 3 -18.43 -11.19 -4.03
C MET A 3 -19.00 -10.57 -5.31
N PRO A 4 -19.23 -9.25 -5.35
CA PRO A 4 -19.66 -8.58 -6.58
C PRO A 4 -18.56 -8.74 -7.62
N TYR A 5 -18.86 -9.43 -8.72
CA TYR A 5 -17.95 -9.56 -9.84
C TYR A 5 -17.91 -8.23 -10.62
N MET A 6 -16.72 -7.66 -10.75
CA MET A 6 -16.50 -6.45 -11.54
C MET A 6 -15.92 -6.85 -12.90
N PRO A 7 -16.69 -6.68 -13.99
CA PRO A 7 -16.21 -7.02 -15.32
C PRO A 7 -15.07 -6.07 -15.74
N GLY A 8 -14.06 -6.60 -16.42
CA GLY A 8 -12.92 -5.82 -16.92
C GLY A 8 -11.81 -5.57 -15.91
N THR A 9 -11.89 -6.11 -14.69
CA THR A 9 -10.88 -5.88 -13.64
C THR A 9 -9.80 -6.97 -13.57
N GLY A 10 -9.79 -7.92 -14.51
CA GLY A 10 -8.83 -9.02 -14.54
C GLY A 10 -7.36 -8.56 -14.67
N GLU A 11 -7.11 -7.49 -15.42
CA GLU A 11 -5.76 -6.91 -15.60
C GLU A 11 -5.14 -6.42 -14.29
N VAL A 12 -5.97 -6.04 -13.31
CA VAL A 12 -5.50 -5.61 -11.98
C VAL A 12 -4.75 -6.74 -11.29
N PHE A 13 -5.11 -8.00 -11.54
CA PHE A 13 -4.40 -9.15 -10.99
C PHE A 13 -2.94 -9.21 -11.48
N VAL A 14 -2.69 -8.90 -12.75
CA VAL A 14 -1.33 -8.90 -13.32
C VAL A 14 -0.47 -7.84 -12.64
N ILE A 15 -1.02 -6.65 -12.43
CA ILE A 15 -0.35 -5.57 -11.71
C ILE A 15 -0.06 -5.95 -10.26
N CYS A 16 -1.04 -6.54 -9.55
CA CYS A 16 -0.84 -7.02 -8.18
C CYS A 16 0.24 -8.10 -8.10
N ALA A 17 0.26 -9.06 -9.03
CA ALA A 17 1.28 -10.10 -9.08
C ALA A 17 2.68 -9.51 -9.33
N ALA A 18 2.80 -8.53 -10.24
CA ALA A 18 4.05 -7.81 -10.49
C ALA A 18 4.52 -7.04 -9.25
N LEU A 19 3.61 -6.35 -8.54
CA LEU A 19 3.91 -5.64 -7.30
C LEU A 19 4.40 -6.58 -6.19
N ILE A 20 3.77 -7.74 -6.03
CA ILE A 20 4.20 -8.75 -5.06
C ILE A 20 5.59 -9.27 -5.43
N GLY A 21 5.82 -9.61 -6.70
CA GLY A 21 7.14 -10.08 -7.17
C GLY A 21 8.24 -9.03 -6.97
N ALA A 22 7.99 -7.79 -7.35
CA ALA A 22 8.93 -6.68 -7.16
C ALA A 22 9.16 -6.38 -5.66
N GLY A 23 8.10 -6.43 -4.84
CA GLY A 23 8.17 -6.23 -3.40
C GLY A 23 8.98 -7.32 -2.70
N LEU A 24 8.79 -8.59 -3.05
CA LEU A 24 9.59 -9.70 -2.54
C LEU A 24 11.05 -9.62 -2.99
N GLY A 25 11.29 -9.27 -4.27
CA GLY A 25 12.64 -9.04 -4.78
C GLY A 25 13.34 -7.88 -4.09
N PHE A 26 12.65 -6.77 -3.86
CA PHE A 26 13.15 -5.64 -3.08
C PHE A 26 13.43 -6.05 -1.62
N LEU A 27 12.51 -6.78 -0.99
CA LEU A 27 12.65 -7.22 0.39
C LEU A 27 13.90 -8.08 0.60
N TRP A 28 14.29 -8.89 -0.38
CA TRP A 28 15.54 -9.66 -0.32
C TRP A 28 16.77 -8.79 -0.01
N PHE A 29 16.86 -7.61 -0.64
CA PHE A 29 17.97 -6.65 -0.43
C PHE A 29 17.68 -5.61 0.66
N ASN A 30 16.43 -5.49 1.09
CA ASN A 30 16.01 -4.52 2.10
C ASN A 30 15.86 -5.14 3.51
N THR A 31 15.84 -6.47 3.62
CA THR A 31 15.81 -7.17 4.92
C THR A 31 17.06 -6.82 5.71
N TYR A 32 16.92 -6.66 7.03
CA TYR A 32 18.02 -6.26 7.90
C TYR A 32 19.21 -7.25 7.82
N PRO A 33 20.46 -6.76 7.62
CA PRO A 33 20.88 -5.37 7.37
C PRO A 33 20.65 -4.91 5.92
N ALA A 34 19.95 -3.79 5.74
CA ALA A 34 19.51 -3.34 4.41
C ALA A 34 20.68 -2.89 3.51
N GLU A 35 20.72 -3.40 2.28
CA GLU A 35 21.68 -3.02 1.24
C GLU A 35 21.12 -1.92 0.34
N ILE A 36 19.80 -1.92 0.13
CA ILE A 36 19.09 -0.97 -0.75
C ILE A 36 17.93 -0.34 0.01
N PHE A 37 17.81 0.99 -0.06
CA PHE A 37 16.68 1.73 0.50
C PHE A 37 15.62 2.02 -0.55
N MET A 38 14.35 1.98 -0.13
CA MET A 38 13.20 2.20 -1.01
C MET A 38 13.15 3.63 -1.58
N GLY A 39 13.46 4.62 -0.72
CA GLY A 39 13.33 6.04 -1.04
C GLY A 39 11.90 6.49 -1.35
N ASP A 40 11.74 7.78 -1.65
CA ASP A 40 10.44 8.40 -1.97
C ASP A 40 9.85 7.87 -3.27
N VAL A 41 10.69 7.49 -4.23
CA VAL A 41 10.26 6.94 -5.53
C VAL A 41 9.46 5.66 -5.32
N GLY A 42 9.94 4.75 -4.47
CA GLY A 42 9.23 3.50 -4.18
C GLY A 42 8.03 3.72 -3.27
N SER A 43 8.17 4.49 -2.19
CA SER A 43 7.10 4.62 -1.19
C SER A 43 5.87 5.36 -1.71
N LEU A 44 6.05 6.49 -2.42
CA LEU A 44 4.93 7.24 -2.99
C LEU A 44 4.25 6.47 -4.13
N SER A 45 5.03 5.77 -4.97
CA SER A 45 4.45 4.97 -6.06
C SER A 45 3.65 3.78 -5.55
N LEU A 46 4.14 3.05 -4.53
CA LEU A 46 3.38 1.96 -3.89
C LEU A 46 2.09 2.47 -3.23
N GLY A 47 2.15 3.60 -2.51
CA GLY A 47 0.95 4.19 -1.92
C GLY A 47 -0.10 4.57 -2.98
N ALA A 48 0.33 5.24 -4.05
CA ALA A 48 -0.55 5.67 -5.13
C ALA A 48 -1.18 4.49 -5.88
N ILE A 49 -0.40 3.46 -6.24
CA ILE A 49 -0.92 2.32 -7.00
C ILE A 49 -1.91 1.49 -6.18
N LEU A 50 -1.64 1.28 -4.87
CA LEU A 50 -2.58 0.59 -3.99
C LEU A 50 -3.90 1.35 -3.83
N ALA A 51 -3.84 2.68 -3.74
CA ALA A 51 -5.04 3.53 -3.70
C ALA A 51 -5.86 3.43 -5.00
N VAL A 52 -5.20 3.52 -6.17
CA VAL A 52 -5.86 3.38 -7.48
C VAL A 52 -6.51 2.01 -7.63
N ILE A 53 -5.81 0.93 -7.25
CA ILE A 53 -6.35 -0.42 -7.29
C ILE A 53 -7.63 -0.51 -6.45
N ALA A 54 -7.60 0.01 -5.22
CA ALA A 54 -8.75 -0.03 -4.31
C ALA A 54 -9.98 0.72 -4.86
N ILE A 55 -9.76 1.85 -5.55
CA ILE A 55 -10.83 2.62 -6.21
C ILE A 55 -11.41 1.85 -7.40
N ILE A 56 -10.55 1.23 -8.23
CA ILE A 56 -11.00 0.46 -9.40
C ILE A 56 -11.89 -0.72 -8.99
N ILE A 57 -11.52 -1.44 -7.92
CA ILE A 57 -12.30 -2.58 -7.41
C ILE A 57 -13.42 -2.17 -6.44
N ARG A 58 -13.59 -0.86 -6.15
CA ARG A 58 -14.56 -0.33 -5.18
C ARG A 58 -14.46 -1.01 -3.80
N GLN A 59 -13.23 -1.19 -3.32
CA GLN A 59 -12.92 -1.78 -2.01
C GLN A 59 -12.01 -0.84 -1.19
N GLU A 60 -12.42 0.43 -1.06
CA GLU A 60 -11.66 1.47 -0.38
C GLU A 60 -11.54 1.19 1.13
N ILE A 61 -12.64 0.71 1.74
CA ILE A 61 -12.67 0.34 3.16
C ILE A 61 -11.72 -0.85 3.42
N LEU A 62 -11.62 -1.78 2.46
CA LEU A 62 -10.72 -2.92 2.58
C LEU A 62 -9.26 -2.47 2.57
N LEU A 63 -8.89 -1.51 1.71
CA LEU A 63 -7.55 -0.92 1.70
C LEU A 63 -7.22 -0.26 3.05
N PHE A 64 -8.16 0.45 3.66
CA PHE A 64 -7.96 1.05 4.98
C PHE A 64 -7.66 0.00 6.05
N ILE A 65 -8.36 -1.14 6.03
CA ILE A 65 -8.14 -2.24 6.98
C ILE A 65 -6.82 -2.97 6.70
N MET A 66 -6.55 -3.33 5.43
CA MET A 66 -5.31 -4.03 5.05
C MET A 66 -4.07 -3.16 5.25
N GLY A 67 -4.18 -1.86 4.99
CA GLY A 67 -3.15 -0.86 5.23
C GLY A 67 -3.09 -0.35 6.66
N GLY A 68 -3.66 -1.08 7.63
CA GLY A 68 -3.83 -0.62 9.01
C GLY A 68 -2.56 -0.11 9.68
N VAL A 69 -1.38 -0.68 9.36
CA VAL A 69 -0.09 -0.17 9.84
C VAL A 69 0.20 1.22 9.26
N PHE A 70 0.07 1.43 7.95
CA PHE A 70 0.25 2.75 7.32
C PHE A 70 -0.71 3.80 7.87
N VAL A 71 -1.96 3.40 8.11
CA VAL A 71 -2.97 4.26 8.73
C VAL A 71 -2.57 4.62 10.16
N ALA A 72 -2.17 3.65 10.97
CA ALA A 72 -1.76 3.87 12.36
C ALA A 72 -0.55 4.80 12.46
N GLU A 73 0.46 4.62 11.61
CA GLU A 73 1.63 5.51 11.51
C GLU A 73 1.22 6.94 11.11
N THR A 74 0.30 7.09 10.15
CA THR A 74 -0.17 8.43 9.76
C THR A 74 -0.96 9.09 10.90
N LEU A 75 -1.83 8.34 11.57
CA LEU A 75 -2.59 8.83 12.72
C LEU A 75 -1.69 9.20 13.90
N SER A 76 -0.63 8.43 14.17
CA SER A 76 0.32 8.71 15.24
C SER A 76 1.00 10.05 15.01
N VAL A 77 1.42 10.34 13.77
CA VAL A 77 2.02 11.64 13.40
C VAL A 77 1.00 12.78 13.48
N ILE A 78 -0.24 12.58 13.02
CA ILE A 78 -1.30 13.60 13.14
C ILE A 78 -1.55 13.97 14.60
N ILE A 79 -1.65 12.96 15.48
CA ILE A 79 -1.82 13.15 16.92
C ILE A 79 -0.59 13.84 17.52
N GLN A 80 0.62 13.39 17.18
CA GLN A 80 1.87 13.97 17.66
C GLN A 80 1.98 15.46 17.28
N VAL A 81 1.75 15.80 16.01
CA VAL A 81 1.83 17.18 15.52
C VAL A 81 0.72 18.03 16.13
N GLY A 82 -0.49 17.48 16.28
CA GLY A 82 -1.62 18.16 16.92
C GLY A 82 -1.36 18.45 18.40
N TRP A 83 -0.66 17.57 19.10
CA TRP A 83 -0.26 17.78 20.50
C TRP A 83 0.89 18.77 20.63
N TYR A 84 1.93 18.66 19.80
CA TYR A 84 3.09 19.57 19.85
C TYR A 84 2.74 21.01 19.46
N LYS A 85 1.74 21.21 18.59
CA LYS A 85 1.29 22.54 18.17
C LYS A 85 0.24 23.17 19.11
N ARG A 86 -0.22 22.46 20.14
CA ARG A 86 -0.99 23.04 21.25
C ARG A 86 -0.04 23.66 22.26
#